data_AF-A0A0Q6P2R9-F1
#
_entry.id   AF-A0A0Q6P2R9-F1
#
_cell.length_a   1.000
_cell.length_b   1.000
_cell.length_c   1.000
_cell.angle_alpha   90.00
_cell.angle_beta   90.00
_cell.angle_gamma   90.00
#
_symmetry.space_group_name_H-M   'P 1'
#
loop_
_entity.id
_entity.type
_entity.pdbx_description
1 polymer ?
#
loop_
_entity_poly.entity_id
_entity_poly.type
_entity_poly.pdbx_seq_one_letter_code
_entity_poly.pdbx_strand_id
1 'polypeptide(L)'
;MIGFQPYETFQLLIETGGVDRTNTLLCAACDAFARRGRPTGAEMEQFAALAQRLFPAAAPAARAKAAATLGRSEDLSPELEQLVVRHLGDDLPDFLVSAPRLSESTMLKVISSNDVTLGAALARRADLSNGVLGRLFQMNSRKVYRAIATNTAIVPRGPYLSALARSAQMDHQVAWSLAAREDFDAALLAPAFFDLGETDRVKVINAFSQRQTPAAPIKRTLEQLSVATGELTRALMKLFSENRRPEVTKLLHQITGLDEVRCGQIAHDTSGAALFVVLRAFGCDAQDGLKVLIHATSHDEDRSKALAQFSKLFETVSVDATAFLMSAWRGEVNLLDMTKPEYKPFEIERRRIPPPQTRERNPVVDQAIEALARIGARAS
;
A
#
# COMPACT_ATOMS: atom_id res chain seq x y z
N MET A 1 -17.45 -44.11 12.30
CA MET A 1 -15.97 -44.13 12.40
C MET A 1 -15.43 -44.84 11.17
N ILE A 2 -15.08 -44.10 10.11
CA ILE A 2 -14.27 -44.66 9.03
C ILE A 2 -12.83 -44.37 9.45
N GLY A 3 -12.23 -45.31 10.18
CA GLY A 3 -10.80 -45.28 10.45
C GLY A 3 -10.08 -45.34 9.12
N PHE A 4 -9.00 -44.57 8.97
CA PHE A 4 -8.04 -44.77 7.89
C PHE A 4 -7.72 -46.27 7.86
N GLN A 5 -8.06 -46.96 6.76
CA GLN A 5 -7.68 -48.35 6.59
C GLN A 5 -6.15 -48.45 6.76
N PRO A 6 -5.63 -49.51 7.41
CA PRO A 6 -4.22 -49.60 7.72
C PRO A 6 -3.37 -49.39 6.46
N TYR A 7 -2.30 -48.61 6.61
CA TYR A 7 -1.36 -48.21 5.56
C TYR A 7 -0.94 -49.37 4.63
N GLU A 8 -0.82 -50.58 5.19
CA GLU A 8 -0.50 -51.83 4.49
C GLU A 8 -1.56 -52.24 3.44
N THR A 9 -2.85 -51.99 3.69
CA THR A 9 -3.93 -52.30 2.74
C THR A 9 -3.86 -51.40 1.50
N PHE A 10 -3.50 -50.12 1.69
CA PHE A 10 -3.29 -49.21 0.57
C PHE A 10 -2.04 -49.57 -0.24
N GLN A 11 -0.98 -50.04 0.42
CA GLN A 11 0.25 -50.45 -0.26
C GLN A 11 0.01 -51.66 -1.20
N LEU A 12 -0.74 -52.66 -0.73
CA LEU A 12 -1.09 -53.85 -1.52
C LEU A 12 -1.97 -53.53 -2.74
N LEU A 13 -2.83 -52.51 -2.62
CA LEU A 13 -3.70 -52.03 -3.70
C LEU A 13 -2.95 -51.23 -4.77
N ILE A 14 -1.89 -50.52 -4.41
CA ILE A 14 -1.01 -49.79 -5.34
C ILE A 14 -0.15 -50.77 -6.15
N GLU A 15 0.35 -51.83 -5.52
CA GLU A 15 1.22 -52.83 -6.17
C GLU A 15 0.48 -53.73 -7.16
N THR A 16 -0.85 -53.88 -7.02
CA THR A 16 -1.67 -54.79 -7.84
C THR A 16 -2.68 -54.10 -8.75
N GLY A 17 -2.90 -52.79 -8.59
CA GLY A 17 -3.91 -52.02 -9.30
C GLY A 17 -3.30 -50.98 -10.21
N GLY A 18 -3.44 -51.15 -11.54
CA GLY A 18 -2.94 -50.20 -12.54
C GLY A 18 -3.44 -48.75 -12.38
N VAL A 19 -3.01 -47.87 -13.29
CA VAL A 19 -3.16 -46.40 -13.20
C VAL A 19 -4.58 -45.93 -12.81
N ASP A 20 -5.64 -46.58 -13.29
CA ASP A 20 -7.02 -46.21 -12.98
C ASP A 20 -7.41 -46.41 -11.51
N ARG A 21 -6.89 -47.44 -10.85
CA ARG A 21 -7.09 -47.66 -9.41
C ARG A 21 -6.32 -46.64 -8.60
N THR A 22 -5.08 -46.34 -8.98
CA THR A 22 -4.27 -45.26 -8.37
C THR A 22 -4.96 -43.90 -8.46
N ASN A 23 -5.57 -43.57 -9.61
CA ASN A 23 -6.34 -42.33 -9.78
C ASN A 23 -7.52 -42.26 -8.81
N THR A 24 -8.28 -43.36 -8.70
CA THR A 24 -9.46 -43.45 -7.82
C THR A 24 -9.06 -43.35 -6.36
N LEU A 25 -8.02 -44.07 -5.95
CA LEU A 25 -7.50 -44.06 -4.58
C LEU A 25 -6.96 -42.68 -4.20
N LEU A 26 -6.22 -42.02 -5.08
CA LEU A 26 -5.71 -40.67 -4.83
C LEU A 26 -6.85 -39.68 -4.59
N CYS A 27 -7.85 -39.63 -5.47
CA CYS A 27 -8.98 -38.72 -5.32
C CYS A 27 -9.77 -39.03 -4.04
N ALA A 28 -10.08 -40.30 -3.78
CA ALA A 28 -10.84 -40.70 -2.61
C ALA A 28 -10.11 -40.40 -1.29
N ALA A 29 -8.79 -40.60 -1.25
CA ALA A 29 -7.98 -40.27 -0.08
C ALA A 29 -7.94 -38.76 0.19
N CYS A 30 -7.81 -37.94 -0.86
CA CYS A 30 -7.84 -36.48 -0.75
C CYS A 30 -9.22 -35.97 -0.31
N ASP A 31 -10.31 -36.53 -0.86
CA ASP A 31 -11.68 -36.21 -0.44
C ASP A 31 -11.94 -36.57 1.02
N ALA A 32 -11.49 -37.76 1.46
CA ALA A 32 -11.64 -38.21 2.83
C ALA A 32 -10.86 -37.32 3.81
N PHE A 33 -9.64 -36.91 3.43
CA PHE A 33 -8.82 -35.99 4.21
C PHE A 33 -9.48 -34.62 4.33
N ALA A 34 -9.89 -34.00 3.21
CA ALA A 34 -10.49 -32.67 3.19
C ALA A 34 -11.80 -32.58 4.01
N ARG A 35 -12.61 -33.65 4.05
CA ARG A 35 -13.85 -33.69 4.84
C ARG A 35 -13.64 -33.81 6.34
N ARG A 36 -12.46 -34.27 6.78
CA ARG A 36 -12.20 -34.62 8.18
C ARG A 36 -11.97 -33.40 9.07
N GLY A 37 -11.64 -32.24 8.49
CA GLY A 37 -11.56 -30.94 9.16
C GLY A 37 -10.34 -30.75 10.06
N ARG A 38 -10.04 -31.69 10.98
CA ARG A 38 -8.90 -31.60 11.92
C ARG A 38 -8.22 -32.97 12.11
N PRO A 39 -7.26 -33.34 11.24
CA PRO A 39 -6.49 -34.57 11.41
C PRO A 39 -5.54 -34.49 12.61
N THR A 40 -5.29 -35.62 13.27
CA THR A 40 -4.24 -35.70 14.30
C THR A 40 -2.84 -35.67 13.65
N GLY A 41 -1.79 -35.35 14.41
CA GLY A 41 -0.42 -35.31 13.88
C GLY A 41 0.02 -36.62 13.19
N ALA A 42 -0.27 -37.77 13.81
CA ALA A 42 0.03 -39.08 13.24
C ALA A 42 -0.75 -39.35 11.94
N GLU A 43 -2.00 -38.91 11.85
CA GLU A 43 -2.81 -39.06 10.63
C GLU A 43 -2.33 -38.14 9.50
N MET A 44 -1.88 -36.94 9.84
CA MET A 44 -1.26 -36.01 8.89
C MET A 44 -0.01 -36.62 8.27
N GLU A 45 0.89 -37.19 9.10
CA GLU A 45 2.11 -37.85 8.63
C GLU A 45 1.80 -39.07 7.75
N GLN A 46 0.86 -39.93 8.16
CA GLN A 46 0.44 -41.08 7.39
C GLN A 46 -0.15 -40.68 6.04
N PHE A 47 -1.02 -39.67 6.02
CA PHE A 47 -1.61 -39.17 4.78
C PHE A 47 -0.56 -38.51 3.87
N ALA A 48 0.36 -37.71 4.41
CA ALA A 48 1.43 -37.09 3.65
C ALA A 48 2.34 -38.14 2.99
N ALA A 49 2.72 -39.20 3.71
CA ALA A 49 3.49 -40.30 3.16
C ALA A 49 2.76 -41.06 2.04
N LEU A 50 1.45 -41.26 2.20
CA LEU A 50 0.60 -41.88 1.16
C LEU A 50 0.49 -40.98 -0.08
N ALA A 51 0.19 -39.69 0.11
CA ALA A 51 0.05 -38.72 -0.97
C ALA A 51 1.34 -38.60 -1.79
N GLN A 52 2.50 -38.49 -1.15
CA GLN A 52 3.79 -38.40 -1.83
C GLN A 52 4.07 -39.59 -2.76
N ARG A 53 3.54 -40.79 -2.46
CA ARG A 53 3.66 -41.98 -3.32
C ARG A 53 2.60 -42.01 -4.42
N LEU A 54 1.36 -41.62 -4.13
CA LEU A 54 0.24 -41.69 -5.08
C LEU A 54 0.30 -40.60 -6.15
N PHE A 55 0.72 -39.38 -5.81
CA PHE A 55 0.78 -38.27 -6.77
C PHE A 55 1.67 -38.58 -7.98
N PRO A 56 2.93 -39.06 -7.85
CA PRO A 56 3.77 -39.41 -9.00
C PRO A 56 3.26 -40.58 -9.84
N ALA A 57 2.42 -41.46 -9.28
CA ALA A 57 1.90 -42.65 -9.96
C ALA A 57 0.54 -42.42 -10.65
N ALA A 58 -0.20 -41.37 -10.29
CA ALA A 58 -1.49 -41.04 -10.87
C ALA A 58 -1.36 -40.32 -12.23
N ALA A 59 -2.41 -40.32 -13.06
CA ALA A 59 -2.49 -39.55 -14.29
C ALA A 59 -2.62 -38.03 -14.04
N PRO A 60 -2.19 -37.15 -14.96
CA PRO A 60 -2.22 -35.69 -14.76
C PRO A 60 -3.60 -35.13 -14.35
N ALA A 61 -4.68 -35.59 -14.98
CA ALA A 61 -6.04 -35.16 -14.65
C ALA A 61 -6.44 -35.52 -13.21
N ALA A 62 -6.04 -36.70 -12.73
CA ALA A 62 -6.31 -37.14 -11.36
C ALA A 62 -5.47 -36.33 -10.35
N ARG A 63 -4.21 -36.00 -10.67
CA ARG A 63 -3.36 -35.14 -9.83
C ARG A 63 -3.94 -33.74 -9.65
N ALA A 64 -4.41 -33.12 -10.74
CA ALA A 64 -5.03 -31.80 -10.69
C ALA A 64 -6.30 -31.81 -9.83
N LYS A 65 -7.18 -32.80 -10.04
CA LYS A 65 -8.39 -32.97 -9.22
C LYS A 65 -8.07 -33.19 -7.72
N ALA A 66 -7.08 -34.03 -7.44
CA ALA A 66 -6.63 -34.30 -6.07
C ALA A 66 -6.03 -33.06 -5.40
N ALA A 67 -5.18 -32.31 -6.11
CA ALA A 67 -4.60 -31.06 -5.65
C ALA A 67 -5.68 -30.00 -5.35
N ALA A 68 -6.65 -29.84 -6.24
CA ALA A 68 -7.77 -28.92 -6.04
C ALA A 68 -8.64 -29.29 -4.82
N THR A 69 -8.76 -30.59 -4.54
CA THR A 69 -9.49 -31.09 -3.37
C THR A 69 -8.72 -30.79 -2.08
N LEU A 70 -7.41 -31.08 -2.07
CA LEU A 70 -6.54 -30.78 -0.93
C LEU A 70 -6.42 -29.28 -0.65
N GLY A 71 -6.36 -28.45 -1.69
CA GLY A 71 -6.27 -27.00 -1.56
C GLY A 71 -7.47 -26.35 -0.84
N ARG A 72 -8.58 -27.07 -0.65
CA ARG A 72 -9.74 -26.61 0.13
C ARG A 72 -9.65 -26.98 1.61
N SER A 73 -8.68 -27.78 2.02
CA SER A 73 -8.47 -28.15 3.42
C SER A 73 -7.87 -26.98 4.20
N GLU A 74 -8.36 -26.74 5.42
CA GLU A 74 -7.86 -25.67 6.30
C GLU A 74 -6.50 -26.02 6.92
N ASP A 75 -6.28 -27.31 7.20
CA ASP A 75 -5.07 -27.83 7.83
C ASP A 75 -4.25 -28.63 6.80
N LEU A 76 -3.24 -27.98 6.20
CA LEU A 76 -2.27 -28.61 5.31
C LEU A 76 -0.87 -28.58 5.93
N SER A 77 -0.13 -29.68 5.81
CA SER A 77 1.31 -29.69 6.12
C SER A 77 2.11 -29.05 4.97
N PRO A 78 3.32 -28.52 5.24
CA PRO A 78 4.18 -27.94 4.20
C PRO A 78 4.49 -28.87 3.02
N GLU A 79 4.49 -30.19 3.24
CA GLU A 79 4.68 -31.20 2.20
C GLU A 79 3.45 -31.31 1.29
N LEU A 80 2.26 -31.29 1.89
CA LEU A 80 0.99 -31.33 1.16
C LEU A 80 0.76 -30.03 0.38
N GLU A 81 1.10 -28.88 0.94
CA GLU A 81 1.08 -27.59 0.24
C GLU A 81 1.92 -27.65 -1.04
N GLN A 82 3.12 -28.24 -0.98
CA GLN A 82 3.98 -28.37 -2.16
C GLN A 82 3.39 -29.28 -3.23
N LEU A 83 2.67 -30.34 -2.84
CA LEU A 83 1.96 -31.20 -3.78
C LEU A 83 0.82 -30.45 -4.47
N VAL A 84 0.05 -29.65 -3.70
CA VAL A 84 -1.00 -28.78 -4.26
C VAL A 84 -0.39 -27.80 -5.26
N VAL A 85 0.62 -27.04 -4.84
CA VAL A 85 1.29 -26.04 -5.69
C VAL A 85 1.83 -26.64 -6.99
N ARG A 86 2.39 -27.85 -6.94
CA ARG A 86 2.98 -28.52 -8.11
C ARG A 86 1.93 -29.01 -9.12
N HIS A 87 0.73 -29.36 -8.66
CA HIS A 87 -0.23 -30.11 -9.47
C HIS A 87 -1.54 -29.38 -9.74
N LEU A 88 -1.77 -28.23 -9.11
CA LEU A 88 -3.01 -27.45 -9.28
C LEU A 88 -3.15 -26.81 -10.66
N GLY A 89 -2.04 -26.55 -11.36
CA GLY A 89 -2.06 -26.03 -12.74
C GLY A 89 -2.56 -24.59 -12.79
N ASP A 90 -3.56 -24.34 -13.65
CA ASP A 90 -4.04 -22.99 -13.96
C ASP A 90 -4.78 -22.32 -12.79
N ASP A 91 -5.33 -23.09 -11.86
CA ASP A 91 -6.03 -22.59 -10.66
C ASP A 91 -5.08 -22.16 -9.54
N LEU A 92 -3.76 -22.33 -9.73
CA LEU A 92 -2.75 -22.02 -8.72
C LEU A 92 -2.76 -20.56 -8.23
N PRO A 93 -2.86 -19.53 -9.10
CA PRO A 93 -2.90 -18.14 -8.64
C PRO A 93 -4.06 -17.86 -7.67
N ASP A 94 -5.23 -18.45 -7.91
CA ASP A 94 -6.43 -18.23 -7.08
C ASP A 94 -6.31 -18.95 -5.74
N PHE A 95 -5.74 -20.14 -5.71
CA PHE A 95 -5.39 -20.84 -4.48
C PHE A 95 -4.38 -20.05 -3.64
N LEU A 96 -3.32 -19.49 -4.25
CA LEU A 96 -2.32 -18.72 -3.52
C LEU A 96 -2.90 -17.49 -2.81
N VAL A 97 -3.96 -16.88 -3.34
CA VAL A 97 -4.65 -15.75 -2.69
C VAL A 97 -5.60 -16.25 -1.58
N SER A 98 -6.40 -17.27 -1.87
CA SER A 98 -7.53 -17.70 -1.04
C SER A 98 -7.18 -18.70 0.06
N ALA A 99 -6.02 -19.37 -0.03
CA ALA A 99 -5.61 -20.36 0.95
C ALA A 99 -5.54 -19.75 2.37
N PRO A 100 -6.26 -20.30 3.36
CA PRO A 100 -6.33 -19.74 4.71
C PRO A 100 -4.97 -19.57 5.38
N ARG A 101 -4.08 -20.53 5.13
CA ARG A 101 -2.70 -20.55 5.60
C ARG A 101 -1.81 -21.13 4.51
N LEU A 102 -0.61 -20.57 4.39
CA LEU A 102 0.43 -21.09 3.53
C LEU A 102 1.77 -20.93 4.23
N SER A 103 2.58 -21.98 4.30
CA SER A 103 3.88 -21.87 4.96
C SER A 103 4.81 -20.93 4.20
N GLU A 104 5.66 -20.21 4.95
CA GLU A 104 6.70 -19.34 4.37
C GLU A 104 7.63 -20.11 3.42
N SER A 105 7.95 -21.37 3.75
CA SER A 105 8.78 -22.22 2.91
C SER A 105 8.16 -22.48 1.54
N THR A 106 6.84 -22.69 1.48
CA THR A 106 6.10 -22.88 0.23
C THR A 106 6.03 -21.58 -0.56
N MET A 107 5.73 -20.44 0.10
CA MET A 107 5.72 -19.12 -0.54
C MET A 107 7.06 -18.78 -1.19
N LEU A 108 8.16 -18.99 -0.47
CA LEU A 108 9.50 -18.74 -0.99
C LEU A 108 9.84 -19.65 -2.17
N LYS A 109 9.48 -20.94 -2.11
CA LYS A 109 9.65 -21.87 -3.24
C LYS A 109 8.88 -21.44 -4.49
N VAL A 110 7.64 -20.98 -4.32
CA VAL A 110 6.84 -20.43 -5.43
C VAL A 110 7.52 -19.21 -6.04
N ILE A 111 8.01 -18.26 -5.22
CA ILE A 111 8.70 -17.07 -5.72
C ILE A 111 10.02 -17.44 -6.42
N SER A 112 10.73 -18.47 -5.96
CA SER A 112 11.96 -18.95 -6.61
C SER A 112 11.77 -19.48 -8.03
N SER A 113 10.53 -19.80 -8.45
CA SER A 113 10.23 -20.10 -9.86
C SER A 113 10.34 -18.88 -10.78
N ASN A 114 10.42 -17.68 -10.20
CA ASN A 114 10.44 -16.39 -10.88
C ASN A 114 9.21 -16.11 -11.78
N ASP A 115 8.10 -16.81 -11.52
CA ASP A 115 6.82 -16.54 -12.18
C ASP A 115 6.16 -15.29 -11.57
N VAL A 116 6.10 -14.22 -12.36
CA VAL A 116 5.53 -12.93 -12.00
C VAL A 116 4.03 -13.02 -11.68
N THR A 117 3.28 -13.92 -12.31
CA THR A 117 1.85 -14.10 -12.04
C THR A 117 1.63 -14.72 -10.67
N LEU A 118 2.43 -15.73 -10.32
CA LEU A 118 2.37 -16.35 -8.99
C LEU A 118 2.88 -15.40 -7.89
N GLY A 119 3.95 -14.64 -8.17
CA GLY A 119 4.43 -13.60 -7.27
C GLY A 119 3.37 -12.52 -7.00
N ALA A 120 2.67 -12.07 -8.04
CA ALA A 120 1.58 -11.10 -7.89
C ALA A 120 0.36 -11.67 -7.14
N ALA A 121 0.07 -12.97 -7.29
CA ALA A 121 -0.95 -13.62 -6.49
C ALA A 121 -0.58 -13.67 -5.00
N LEU A 122 0.65 -14.08 -4.68
CA LEU A 122 1.17 -14.07 -3.31
C LEU A 122 1.17 -12.68 -2.70
N ALA A 123 1.53 -11.65 -3.46
CA ALA A 123 1.56 -10.27 -3.00
C ALA A 123 0.20 -9.72 -2.49
N ARG A 124 -0.93 -10.38 -2.83
CA ARG A 124 -2.27 -10.01 -2.35
C ARG A 124 -2.63 -10.62 -0.99
N ARG A 125 -1.79 -11.51 -0.45
CA ARG A 125 -2.04 -12.16 0.84
C ARG A 125 -1.81 -11.21 2.01
N ALA A 126 -2.56 -11.39 3.09
CA ALA A 126 -2.41 -10.60 4.31
C ALA A 126 -1.32 -11.10 5.26
N ASP A 127 -0.95 -12.38 5.18
CA ASP A 127 -0.06 -13.09 6.10
C ASP A 127 1.39 -13.19 5.60
N LEU A 128 1.87 -12.14 4.91
CA LEU A 128 3.22 -12.11 4.34
C LEU A 128 4.29 -11.83 5.39
N SER A 129 5.29 -12.70 5.49
CA SER A 129 6.49 -12.45 6.28
C SER A 129 7.38 -11.39 5.61
N ASN A 130 8.27 -10.76 6.38
CA ASN A 130 9.27 -9.83 5.83
C ASN A 130 10.23 -10.54 4.84
N GLY A 131 10.51 -11.83 5.03
CA GLY A 131 11.34 -12.61 4.13
C GLY A 131 10.69 -12.81 2.76
N VAL A 132 9.40 -13.17 2.75
CA VAL A 132 8.60 -13.30 1.53
C VAL A 132 8.44 -11.94 0.84
N LEU A 133 8.10 -10.90 1.59
CA LEU A 133 7.97 -9.54 1.07
C LEU A 133 9.28 -9.08 0.42
N GLY A 134 10.42 -9.30 1.07
CA GLY A 134 11.73 -9.01 0.52
C GLY A 134 11.98 -9.67 -0.85
N ARG A 135 11.59 -10.95 -1.01
CA ARG A 135 11.69 -11.66 -2.28
C ARG A 135 10.73 -11.12 -3.35
N LEU A 136 9.50 -10.76 -2.97
CA LEU A 136 8.54 -10.15 -3.90
C LEU A 136 9.06 -8.82 -4.47
N PHE A 137 9.65 -7.97 -3.62
CA PHE A 137 10.28 -6.71 -4.08
C PHE A 137 11.49 -6.96 -4.99
N GLN A 138 12.27 -8.02 -4.74
CA GLN A 138 13.42 -8.39 -5.60
C GLN A 138 13.00 -8.82 -7.01
N MET A 139 11.76 -9.26 -7.23
CA MET A 139 11.26 -9.58 -8.58
C MET A 139 11.20 -8.36 -9.50
N ASN A 140 11.18 -7.14 -8.93
CA ASN A 140 11.18 -5.87 -9.63
C ASN A 140 10.15 -5.78 -10.78
N SER A 141 8.95 -6.32 -10.55
CA SER A 141 7.90 -6.41 -11.58
C SER A 141 6.74 -5.47 -11.28
N ARG A 142 6.29 -4.72 -12.30
CA ARG A 142 5.11 -3.85 -12.23
C ARG A 142 3.86 -4.59 -11.75
N LYS A 143 3.65 -5.83 -12.20
CA LYS A 143 2.48 -6.64 -11.80
C LYS A 143 2.50 -6.95 -10.30
N VAL A 144 3.68 -7.21 -9.74
CA VAL A 144 3.86 -7.44 -8.30
C VAL A 144 3.67 -6.15 -7.52
N TYR A 145 4.29 -5.04 -7.96
CA TYR A 145 4.11 -3.73 -7.30
C TYR A 145 2.65 -3.27 -7.28
N ARG A 146 1.90 -3.47 -8.37
CA ARG A 146 0.45 -3.19 -8.42
C ARG A 146 -0.32 -4.01 -7.37
N ALA A 147 0.01 -5.29 -7.23
CA ALA A 147 -0.62 -6.16 -6.24
C ALA A 147 -0.26 -5.77 -4.78
N ILE A 148 1.00 -5.40 -4.53
CA ILE A 148 1.44 -4.91 -3.21
C ILE A 148 0.76 -3.57 -2.89
N ALA A 149 0.65 -2.67 -3.87
CA ALA A 149 0.09 -1.35 -3.68
C ALA A 149 -1.38 -1.40 -3.23
N THR A 150 -2.18 -2.33 -3.74
CA THR A 150 -3.57 -2.53 -3.33
C THR A 150 -3.73 -3.32 -2.03
N ASN A 151 -2.66 -3.93 -1.52
CA ASN A 151 -2.70 -4.73 -0.30
C ASN A 151 -2.58 -3.85 0.95
N THR A 152 -3.70 -3.64 1.63
CA THR A 152 -3.81 -2.82 2.85
C THR A 152 -3.31 -3.53 4.11
N ALA A 153 -3.08 -4.85 4.07
CA ALA A 153 -2.49 -5.56 5.20
C ALA A 153 -0.99 -5.25 5.37
N ILE A 154 -0.32 -4.82 4.31
CA ILE A 154 1.10 -4.45 4.34
C ILE A 154 1.22 -2.95 4.52
N VAL A 155 1.79 -2.49 5.63
CA VAL A 155 2.15 -1.06 5.80
C VAL A 155 3.60 -0.86 5.34
N PRO A 156 3.85 -0.25 4.17
CA PRO A 156 5.20 -0.13 3.64
C PRO A 156 6.05 0.84 4.47
N ARG A 157 7.26 0.41 4.87
CA ARG A 157 8.21 1.21 5.62
C ARG A 157 9.62 1.04 5.09
N GLY A 158 10.49 2.03 5.35
CA GLY A 158 11.90 1.98 5.01
C GLY A 158 12.13 1.66 3.51
N PRO A 159 12.96 0.65 3.17
CA PRO A 159 13.25 0.31 1.78
C PRO A 159 12.02 -0.03 0.91
N TYR A 160 11.00 -0.66 1.49
CA TYR A 160 9.77 -1.04 0.76
C TYR A 160 8.94 0.18 0.38
N LEU A 161 8.85 1.16 1.28
CA LEU A 161 8.22 2.44 1.00
C LEU A 161 8.94 3.16 -0.14
N SER A 162 10.26 3.20 -0.10
CA SER A 162 11.08 3.81 -1.14
C SER A 162 10.89 3.14 -2.50
N ALA A 163 10.78 1.81 -2.53
CA ALA A 163 10.54 1.05 -3.76
C ALA A 163 9.14 1.31 -4.32
N LEU A 164 8.10 1.34 -3.47
CA LEU A 164 6.73 1.66 -3.91
C LEU A 164 6.59 3.10 -4.40
N ALA A 165 7.16 4.06 -3.68
CA ALA A 165 7.17 5.46 -4.08
C ALA A 165 7.84 5.64 -5.45
N ARG A 166 8.99 4.97 -5.69
CA ARG A 166 9.64 4.98 -7.01
C ARG A 166 8.79 4.28 -8.08
N SER A 167 8.17 3.16 -7.75
CA SER A 167 7.29 2.45 -8.69
C SER A 167 6.09 3.29 -9.11
N ALA A 168 5.53 4.09 -8.20
CA ALA A 168 4.42 4.99 -8.50
C ALA A 168 4.77 6.05 -9.56
N GLN A 169 6.03 6.51 -9.60
CA GLN A 169 6.51 7.46 -10.61
C GLN A 169 6.56 6.85 -12.03
N MET A 170 6.67 5.53 -12.11
CA MET A 170 6.87 4.79 -13.37
C MET A 170 5.60 4.08 -13.83
N ASP A 171 4.59 3.99 -12.98
CA ASP A 171 3.36 3.23 -13.20
C ASP A 171 2.18 3.91 -12.51
N HIS A 172 1.34 4.58 -13.30
CA HIS A 172 0.16 5.31 -12.82
C HIS A 172 -0.79 4.41 -12.02
N GLN A 173 -0.90 3.11 -12.32
CA GLN A 173 -1.78 2.21 -11.57
C GLN A 173 -1.30 2.00 -10.14
N VAL A 174 0.03 2.00 -9.92
CA VAL A 174 0.62 1.95 -8.58
C VAL A 174 0.35 3.27 -7.86
N ALA A 175 0.53 4.42 -8.54
CA ALA A 175 0.24 5.73 -7.96
C ALA A 175 -1.22 5.85 -7.50
N TRP A 176 -2.18 5.44 -8.32
CA TRP A 176 -3.61 5.46 -7.97
C TRP A 176 -3.94 4.53 -6.80
N SER A 177 -3.38 3.32 -6.81
CA SER A 177 -3.59 2.35 -5.74
C SER A 177 -3.06 2.87 -4.39
N LEU A 178 -1.90 3.56 -4.40
CA LEU A 178 -1.34 4.17 -3.20
C LEU A 178 -2.10 5.44 -2.77
N ALA A 179 -2.60 6.25 -3.71
CA ALA A 179 -3.40 7.44 -3.39
C ALA A 179 -4.75 7.11 -2.75
N ALA A 180 -5.29 5.93 -3.06
CA ALA A 180 -6.50 5.40 -2.42
C ALA A 180 -6.29 4.93 -0.98
N ARG A 181 -5.04 4.79 -0.52
CA ARG A 181 -4.71 4.31 0.82
C ARG A 181 -4.62 5.45 1.82
N GLU A 182 -5.29 5.26 2.96
CA GLU A 182 -5.22 6.20 4.08
C GLU A 182 -3.93 6.07 4.89
N ASP A 183 -3.28 4.91 4.85
CA ASP A 183 -2.05 4.62 5.59
C ASP A 183 -0.77 4.99 4.81
N PHE A 184 -0.92 5.58 3.62
CA PHE A 184 0.19 6.02 2.77
C PHE A 184 0.35 7.54 2.79
N ASP A 185 1.60 8.02 2.96
CA ASP A 185 1.89 9.46 2.89
C ASP A 185 1.78 9.96 1.45
N ALA A 186 0.65 10.59 1.12
CA ALA A 186 0.35 11.11 -0.22
C ALA A 186 1.42 12.10 -0.73
N ALA A 187 2.19 12.75 0.15
CA ALA A 187 3.27 13.65 -0.29
C ALA A 187 4.32 12.92 -1.14
N LEU A 188 4.52 11.61 -0.94
CA LEU A 188 5.46 10.79 -1.72
C LEU A 188 5.02 10.58 -3.18
N LEU A 189 3.75 10.88 -3.51
CA LEU A 189 3.22 10.81 -4.87
C LEU A 189 3.42 12.11 -5.66
N ALA A 190 4.06 13.13 -5.07
CA ALA A 190 4.38 14.39 -5.75
C ALA A 190 4.99 14.23 -7.17
N PRO A 191 5.86 13.27 -7.50
CA PRO A 191 6.44 13.16 -8.84
C PRO A 191 5.47 12.51 -9.83
N ALA A 192 4.48 11.75 -9.34
CA ALA A 192 3.39 11.17 -10.12
C ALA A 192 2.15 12.11 -10.17
N PHE A 193 2.25 13.35 -9.68
CA PHE A 193 1.13 14.27 -9.50
C PHE A 193 0.26 14.44 -10.75
N PHE A 194 0.89 14.56 -11.93
CA PHE A 194 0.18 14.74 -13.20
C PHE A 194 -0.56 13.48 -13.67
N ASP A 195 -0.18 12.29 -13.18
CA ASP A 195 -0.88 11.04 -13.46
C ASP A 195 -2.06 10.81 -12.51
N LEU A 196 -2.13 11.51 -11.38
CA LEU A 196 -3.21 11.37 -10.39
C LEU A 196 -4.51 12.05 -10.84
N GLY A 197 -5.64 11.52 -10.35
CA GLY A 197 -6.93 12.19 -10.43
C GLY A 197 -7.00 13.46 -9.57
N GLU A 198 -7.98 14.31 -9.84
CA GLU A 198 -8.15 15.61 -9.19
C GLU A 198 -8.19 15.52 -7.65
N THR A 199 -9.01 14.62 -7.10
CA THR A 199 -9.14 14.43 -5.65
C THR A 199 -7.82 14.03 -5.01
N ASP A 200 -7.06 13.15 -5.67
CA ASP A 200 -5.77 12.67 -5.20
C ASP A 200 -4.68 13.73 -5.30
N ARG A 201 -4.67 14.56 -6.36
CA ARG A 201 -3.78 15.73 -6.46
C ARG A 201 -3.97 16.66 -5.28
N VAL A 202 -5.21 16.93 -4.89
CA VAL A 202 -5.49 17.77 -3.72
C VAL A 202 -5.08 17.08 -2.41
N LYS A 203 -5.16 15.75 -2.29
CA LYS A 203 -4.57 15.02 -1.15
C LYS A 203 -3.05 15.21 -1.10
N VAL A 204 -2.35 15.13 -2.23
CA VAL A 204 -0.91 15.38 -2.29
C VAL A 204 -0.59 16.79 -1.77
N ILE A 205 -1.29 17.82 -2.25
CA ILE A 205 -1.07 19.20 -1.80
C ILE A 205 -1.34 19.34 -0.29
N ASN A 206 -2.44 18.76 0.20
CA ASN A 206 -2.78 18.78 1.63
C ASN A 206 -1.75 18.02 2.49
N ALA A 207 -1.06 17.02 1.97
CA ALA A 207 0.01 16.32 2.70
C ALA A 207 1.23 17.21 3.00
N PHE A 208 1.31 18.39 2.37
CA PHE A 208 2.27 19.45 2.67
C PHE A 208 1.71 20.55 3.59
N SER A 209 0.42 20.47 3.96
CA SER A 209 -0.20 21.42 4.89
C SER A 209 0.49 21.36 6.24
N GLN A 210 0.96 22.51 6.73
CA GLN A 210 1.64 22.65 8.03
C GLN A 210 2.89 21.75 8.22
N ARG A 211 3.41 21.16 7.14
CA ARG A 211 4.59 20.29 7.16
C ARG A 211 5.85 21.13 6.94
N GLN A 212 6.91 20.86 7.70
CA GLN A 212 8.23 21.39 7.37
C GLN A 212 8.78 20.69 6.13
N THR A 213 9.42 21.44 5.24
CA THR A 213 10.04 20.88 4.03
C THR A 213 11.53 21.19 3.98
N PRO A 214 12.36 20.30 3.42
CA PRO A 214 13.75 20.63 3.12
C PRO A 214 13.87 21.86 2.23
N ALA A 215 15.03 22.51 2.25
CA ALA A 215 15.30 23.64 1.37
C ALA A 215 15.24 23.21 -0.11
N ALA A 216 14.34 23.82 -0.87
CA ALA A 216 14.16 23.53 -2.29
C ALA A 216 15.15 24.35 -3.16
N PRO A 217 15.86 23.74 -4.12
CA PRO A 217 16.79 24.46 -5.00
C PRO A 217 16.14 25.61 -5.78
N ILE A 218 14.90 25.42 -6.24
CA ILE A 218 14.16 26.42 -7.04
C ILE A 218 13.84 27.70 -6.26
N LYS A 219 13.88 27.66 -4.92
CA LYS A 219 13.48 28.79 -4.05
C LYS A 219 14.20 30.09 -4.40
N ARG A 220 15.52 30.04 -4.64
CA ARG A 220 16.30 31.24 -4.99
C ARG A 220 15.88 31.85 -6.32
N THR A 221 15.55 31.00 -7.30
CA THR A 221 15.05 31.45 -8.61
C THR A 221 13.66 32.07 -8.47
N LEU A 222 12.79 31.46 -7.66
CA LEU A 222 11.46 31.99 -7.40
C LEU A 222 11.50 33.32 -6.63
N GLU A 223 12.36 33.47 -5.63
CA GLU A 223 12.53 34.73 -4.89
C GLU A 223 12.97 35.89 -5.80
N GLN A 224 13.86 35.62 -6.77
CA GLN A 224 14.29 36.61 -7.76
C GLN A 224 13.16 36.99 -8.73
N LEU A 225 12.30 36.04 -9.10
CA LEU A 225 11.14 36.26 -9.98
C LEU A 225 9.93 36.85 -9.23
N SER A 226 9.82 36.60 -7.92
CA SER A 226 8.71 37.00 -7.05
C SER A 226 8.58 38.51 -6.88
N VAL A 227 9.58 39.29 -7.30
CA VAL A 227 9.51 40.76 -7.32
C VAL A 227 8.40 41.25 -8.28
N ALA A 228 7.93 40.41 -9.22
CA ALA A 228 6.92 40.74 -10.23
C ALA A 228 5.60 39.94 -10.12
N THR A 229 5.22 39.45 -8.93
CA THR A 229 3.98 38.64 -8.71
C THR A 229 2.71 39.32 -9.24
N GLY A 230 2.57 40.63 -9.08
CA GLY A 230 1.42 41.38 -9.58
C GLY A 230 1.34 41.48 -11.11
N GLU A 231 2.47 41.39 -11.82
CA GLU A 231 2.49 41.36 -13.28
C GLU A 231 2.20 39.95 -13.81
N LEU A 232 2.77 38.93 -13.16
CA LEU A 232 2.53 37.53 -13.49
C LEU A 232 1.04 37.17 -13.35
N THR A 233 0.41 37.52 -12.22
CA THR A 233 -1.01 37.24 -11.98
C THR A 233 -1.90 37.95 -13.00
N ARG A 234 -1.64 39.23 -13.33
CA ARG A 234 -2.36 39.96 -14.37
C ARG A 234 -2.20 39.34 -15.76
N ALA A 235 -1.00 38.93 -16.13
CA ALA A 235 -0.73 38.26 -17.39
C ALA A 235 -1.50 36.92 -17.48
N LEU A 236 -1.42 36.09 -16.44
CA LEU A 236 -2.14 34.81 -16.38
C LEU A 236 -3.66 35.01 -16.46
N MET A 237 -4.23 35.96 -15.70
CA MET A 237 -5.67 36.26 -15.77
C MET A 237 -6.11 36.62 -17.18
N LYS A 238 -5.34 37.49 -17.88
CA LYS A 238 -5.64 37.87 -19.27
C LYS A 238 -5.59 36.67 -20.21
N LEU A 239 -4.51 35.88 -20.15
CA LEU A 239 -4.33 34.73 -21.04
C LEU A 239 -5.39 33.64 -20.83
N PHE A 240 -5.76 33.35 -19.57
CA PHE A 240 -6.85 32.41 -19.29
C PHE A 240 -8.22 32.93 -19.74
N SER A 241 -8.48 34.23 -19.57
CA SER A 241 -9.73 34.85 -20.03
C SER A 241 -9.87 34.84 -21.55
N GLU A 242 -8.75 35.01 -22.29
CA GLU A 242 -8.70 34.92 -23.75
C GLU A 242 -8.56 33.47 -24.26
N ASN A 243 -8.60 32.47 -23.36
CA ASN A 243 -8.36 31.05 -23.65
C ASN A 243 -7.05 30.76 -24.43
N ARG A 244 -6.01 31.56 -24.21
CA ARG A 244 -4.69 31.45 -24.87
C ARG A 244 -3.79 30.44 -24.15
N ARG A 245 -4.27 29.19 -24.03
CA ARG A 245 -3.58 28.10 -23.32
C ARG A 245 -2.13 27.87 -23.80
N PRO A 246 -1.80 27.92 -25.12
CA PRO A 246 -0.41 27.78 -25.57
C PRO A 246 0.54 28.87 -25.06
N GLU A 247 0.05 30.08 -24.81
CA GLU A 247 0.87 31.17 -24.27
C GLU A 247 1.03 31.09 -22.78
N VAL A 248 0.01 30.60 -22.07
CA VAL A 248 0.13 30.20 -20.66
C VAL A 248 1.24 29.15 -20.54
N THR A 249 1.24 28.12 -21.38
CA THR A 249 2.29 27.10 -21.39
C THR A 249 3.69 27.69 -21.54
N LYS A 250 3.89 28.60 -22.51
CA LYS A 250 5.18 29.26 -22.74
C LYS A 250 5.60 30.12 -21.55
N LEU A 251 4.68 30.89 -20.99
CA LEU A 251 4.94 31.73 -19.83
C LEU A 251 5.34 30.87 -18.62
N LEU A 252 4.58 29.81 -18.34
CA LEU A 252 4.87 28.86 -17.26
C LEU A 252 6.23 28.18 -17.45
N HIS A 253 6.55 27.75 -18.67
CA HIS A 253 7.84 27.15 -19.01
C HIS A 253 9.01 28.10 -18.69
N GLN A 254 8.89 29.36 -19.09
CA GLN A 254 9.92 30.38 -18.87
C GLN A 254 10.16 30.66 -17.39
N ILE A 255 9.11 30.73 -16.57
CA ILE A 255 9.23 31.13 -15.16
C ILE A 255 9.52 29.94 -14.24
N THR A 256 9.00 28.75 -14.54
CA THR A 256 9.13 27.57 -13.66
C THR A 256 10.33 26.70 -14.02
N GLY A 257 10.79 26.73 -15.27
CA GLY A 257 11.78 25.81 -15.80
C GLY A 257 11.31 24.36 -15.91
N LEU A 258 10.00 24.10 -15.74
CA LEU A 258 9.40 22.79 -16.03
C LEU A 258 9.39 22.55 -17.54
N ASP A 259 9.37 21.30 -17.99
CA ASP A 259 9.23 20.97 -19.40
C ASP A 259 7.89 21.47 -19.99
N GLU A 260 7.86 21.69 -21.31
CA GLU A 260 6.70 22.25 -21.99
C GLU A 260 5.46 21.34 -21.91
N VAL A 261 5.65 20.02 -21.82
CA VAL A 261 4.56 19.05 -21.69
C VAL A 261 3.86 19.24 -20.35
N ARG A 262 4.59 19.28 -19.24
CA ARG A 262 4.02 19.57 -17.91
C ARG A 262 3.41 20.96 -17.83
N CYS A 263 4.05 21.97 -18.42
CA CYS A 263 3.47 23.32 -18.49
C CYS A 263 2.15 23.33 -19.27
N GLY A 264 2.06 22.54 -20.35
CA GLY A 264 0.83 22.31 -21.09
C GLY A 264 -0.24 21.63 -20.24
N GLN A 265 0.12 20.60 -19.48
CA GLN A 265 -0.79 19.95 -18.54
C GLN A 265 -1.30 20.93 -17.48
N ILE A 266 -0.46 21.80 -16.92
CA ILE A 266 -0.87 22.85 -15.98
C ILE A 266 -1.81 23.86 -16.65
N ALA A 267 -1.47 24.30 -17.86
CA ALA A 267 -2.28 25.26 -18.60
C ALA A 267 -3.67 24.70 -18.93
N HIS A 268 -3.79 23.40 -19.22
CA HIS A 268 -5.06 22.73 -19.55
C HIS A 268 -5.75 22.07 -18.34
N ASP A 269 -5.18 22.14 -17.13
CA ASP A 269 -5.76 21.55 -15.92
C ASP A 269 -7.02 22.32 -15.50
N THR A 270 -8.18 21.71 -15.68
CA THR A 270 -9.48 22.30 -15.30
C THR A 270 -9.71 22.29 -13.79
N SER A 271 -9.03 21.42 -13.04
CA SER A 271 -9.14 21.37 -11.58
C SER A 271 -8.48 22.57 -10.89
N GLY A 272 -7.48 23.17 -11.55
CA GLY A 272 -6.66 24.23 -10.97
C GLY A 272 -5.67 23.77 -9.89
N ALA A 273 -5.61 22.47 -9.57
CA ALA A 273 -4.71 21.95 -8.53
C ALA A 273 -3.24 22.18 -8.87
N ALA A 274 -2.84 21.93 -10.12
CA ALA A 274 -1.46 22.15 -10.55
C ALA A 274 -1.11 23.65 -10.57
N LEU A 275 -2.06 24.48 -11.03
CA LEU A 275 -1.90 25.93 -11.10
C LEU A 275 -1.80 26.56 -9.70
N PHE A 276 -2.56 26.07 -8.72
CA PHE A 276 -2.47 26.49 -7.33
C PHE A 276 -1.03 26.36 -6.81
N VAL A 277 -0.38 25.21 -7.04
CA VAL A 277 1.00 24.96 -6.59
C VAL A 277 1.95 26.00 -7.18
N VAL A 278 1.83 26.27 -8.47
CA VAL A 278 2.66 27.27 -9.15
C VAL A 278 2.45 28.66 -8.55
N LEU A 279 1.19 29.12 -8.46
CA LEU A 279 0.86 30.44 -7.92
C LEU A 279 1.38 30.60 -6.50
N ARG A 280 1.18 29.60 -5.65
CA ARG A 280 1.61 29.62 -4.26
C ARG A 280 3.14 29.59 -4.13
N ALA A 281 3.85 28.84 -4.98
CA ALA A 281 5.31 28.80 -4.99
C ALA A 281 5.94 30.15 -5.41
N PHE A 282 5.27 30.91 -6.29
CA PHE A 282 5.66 32.28 -6.61
C PHE A 282 5.30 33.30 -5.52
N GLY A 283 4.74 32.87 -4.39
CA GLY A 283 4.39 33.76 -3.29
C GLY A 283 3.05 34.47 -3.45
N CYS A 284 2.17 34.02 -4.36
CA CYS A 284 0.81 34.56 -4.43
C CYS A 284 0.07 34.28 -3.12
N ASP A 285 -0.68 35.28 -2.68
CA ASP A 285 -1.63 35.14 -1.58
C ASP A 285 -2.97 34.58 -2.08
N ALA A 286 -3.90 34.36 -1.14
CA ALA A 286 -5.22 33.87 -1.46
C ALA A 286 -6.01 34.83 -2.37
N GLN A 287 -5.82 36.15 -2.23
CA GLN A 287 -6.62 37.13 -2.96
C GLN A 287 -6.28 37.13 -4.45
N ASP A 288 -5.00 37.17 -4.80
CA ASP A 288 -4.58 37.19 -6.20
C ASP A 288 -4.59 35.79 -6.82
N GLY A 289 -4.21 34.76 -6.04
CA GLY A 289 -4.21 33.38 -6.50
C GLY A 289 -5.61 32.88 -6.88
N LEU A 290 -6.63 33.17 -6.04
CA LEU A 290 -8.01 32.76 -6.34
C LEU A 290 -8.57 33.44 -7.59
N LYS A 291 -8.23 34.71 -7.87
CA LYS A 291 -8.66 35.39 -9.11
C LYS A 291 -8.16 34.63 -10.34
N VAL A 292 -6.87 34.27 -10.36
CA VAL A 292 -6.30 33.49 -11.47
C VAL A 292 -6.99 32.13 -11.60
N LEU A 293 -7.20 31.42 -10.49
CA LEU A 293 -7.88 30.13 -10.47
C LEU A 293 -9.33 30.21 -11.00
N ILE A 294 -10.07 31.26 -10.66
CA ILE A 294 -11.44 31.49 -11.17
C ILE A 294 -11.44 31.55 -12.71
N HIS A 295 -10.46 32.24 -13.31
CA HIS A 295 -10.35 32.33 -14.77
C HIS A 295 -9.91 31.00 -15.39
N ALA A 296 -9.00 30.27 -14.74
CA ALA A 296 -8.48 29.00 -15.23
C ALA A 296 -9.53 27.87 -15.20
N THR A 297 -10.36 27.83 -14.16
CA THR A 297 -11.39 26.80 -13.86
C THR A 297 -12.81 27.20 -14.30
N SER A 298 -12.95 28.25 -15.10
CA SER A 298 -14.21 28.92 -15.46
C SER A 298 -15.27 28.04 -16.17
N HIS A 299 -14.96 26.80 -16.50
CA HIS A 299 -15.85 25.84 -17.18
C HIS A 299 -16.42 24.78 -16.24
N ASP A 300 -16.08 24.82 -14.95
CA ASP A 300 -16.56 23.85 -13.96
C ASP A 300 -17.90 24.29 -13.32
N GLU A 301 -18.81 23.33 -13.17
CA GLU A 301 -20.15 23.48 -12.59
C GLU A 301 -20.11 23.56 -11.05
N ASP A 302 -19.13 22.93 -10.40
CA ASP A 302 -19.02 22.81 -8.92
C ASP A 302 -18.06 23.83 -8.27
N ARG A 303 -17.91 25.00 -8.91
CA ARG A 303 -16.89 26.02 -8.64
C ARG A 303 -16.81 26.48 -7.18
N SER A 304 -17.94 26.61 -6.49
CA SER A 304 -18.00 27.16 -5.13
C SER A 304 -17.28 26.28 -4.11
N LYS A 305 -17.37 24.95 -4.23
CA LYS A 305 -16.70 24.01 -3.33
C LYS A 305 -15.19 23.97 -3.58
N ALA A 306 -14.79 23.95 -4.86
CA ALA A 306 -13.39 23.97 -5.24
C ALA A 306 -12.68 25.25 -4.78
N LEU A 307 -13.29 26.42 -4.94
CA LEU A 307 -12.72 27.70 -4.49
C LEU A 307 -12.56 27.77 -2.97
N ALA A 308 -13.53 27.26 -2.20
CA ALA A 308 -13.42 27.19 -0.74
C ALA A 308 -12.24 26.29 -0.32
N GLN A 309 -12.03 25.18 -1.03
CA GLN A 309 -10.89 24.29 -0.80
C GLN A 309 -9.55 25.00 -1.10
N PHE A 310 -9.43 25.69 -2.24
CA PHE A 310 -8.21 26.44 -2.58
C PHE A 310 -7.94 27.59 -1.60
N SER A 311 -8.98 28.28 -1.12
CA SER A 311 -8.83 29.31 -0.08
C SER A 311 -8.14 28.75 1.15
N LYS A 312 -8.61 27.59 1.65
CA LYS A 312 -7.99 26.89 2.77
C LYS A 312 -6.56 26.42 2.47
N LEU A 313 -6.28 25.99 1.25
CA LEU A 313 -4.93 25.60 0.84
C LEU A 313 -3.96 26.80 0.87
N PHE A 314 -4.38 27.99 0.41
CA PHE A 314 -3.55 29.21 0.50
C PHE A 314 -3.18 29.58 1.94
N GLU A 315 -4.10 29.34 2.89
CA GLU A 315 -3.87 29.61 4.31
C GLU A 315 -2.93 28.59 4.97
N THR A 316 -3.02 27.32 4.56
CA THR A 316 -2.39 26.21 5.30
C THR A 316 -1.12 25.64 4.66
N VAL A 317 -0.92 25.85 3.36
CA VAL A 317 0.26 25.40 2.62
C VAL A 317 1.22 26.58 2.45
N SER A 318 2.46 26.40 2.88
CA SER A 318 3.48 27.44 2.80
C SER A 318 4.05 27.57 1.38
N VAL A 319 4.60 28.74 1.08
CA VAL A 319 5.34 29.00 -0.17
C VAL A 319 6.49 28.00 -0.33
N ASP A 320 7.24 27.77 0.75
CA ASP A 320 8.37 26.83 0.79
C ASP A 320 7.94 25.40 0.44
N ALA A 321 6.80 24.95 0.94
CA ALA A 321 6.31 23.62 0.64
C ALA A 321 5.90 23.47 -0.83
N THR A 322 5.29 24.49 -1.42
CA THR A 322 4.96 24.48 -2.86
C THR A 322 6.19 24.63 -3.75
N ALA A 323 7.22 25.39 -3.33
CA ALA A 323 8.51 25.42 -4.02
C ALA A 323 9.18 24.04 -3.99
N PHE A 324 9.14 23.34 -2.85
CA PHE A 324 9.63 21.97 -2.74
C PHE A 324 8.86 21.00 -3.64
N LEU A 325 7.53 21.09 -3.68
CA LEU A 325 6.68 20.31 -4.57
C LEU A 325 7.01 20.55 -6.05
N MET A 326 7.23 21.80 -6.45
CA MET A 326 7.70 22.13 -7.81
C MET A 326 9.09 21.57 -8.12
N SER A 327 10.04 21.66 -7.18
CA SER A 327 11.35 21.01 -7.34
C SER A 327 11.22 19.49 -7.47
N ALA A 328 10.22 18.87 -6.83
CA ALA A 328 9.96 17.44 -7.00
C ALA A 328 9.48 17.11 -8.42
N TRP A 329 8.65 17.96 -9.04
CA TRP A 329 8.27 17.83 -10.45
C TRP A 329 9.47 17.97 -11.38
N ARG A 330 10.43 18.83 -11.05
CA ARG A 330 11.70 18.97 -11.78
C ARG A 330 12.69 17.82 -11.52
N GLY A 331 12.41 16.93 -10.57
CA GLY A 331 13.31 15.85 -10.19
C GLY A 331 14.54 16.31 -9.39
N GLU A 332 14.48 17.48 -8.76
CA GLU A 332 15.62 18.10 -8.06
C GLU A 332 15.73 17.69 -6.59
N VAL A 333 14.67 17.14 -6.02
CA VAL A 333 14.60 16.77 -4.60
C VAL A 333 14.26 15.30 -4.42
N ASN A 334 14.80 14.72 -3.34
CA ASN A 334 14.47 13.36 -2.94
C ASN A 334 13.36 13.36 -1.88
N LEU A 335 12.17 12.92 -2.26
CA LEU A 335 11.02 12.86 -1.34
C LEU A 335 11.20 11.90 -0.18
N LEU A 336 12.15 10.97 -0.27
CA LEU A 336 12.45 10.08 0.85
C LEU A 336 13.07 10.84 2.03
N ASP A 337 13.64 12.03 1.82
CA ASP A 337 14.06 12.89 2.92
C ASP A 337 12.87 13.30 3.79
N MET A 338 11.65 13.32 3.25
CA MET A 338 10.43 13.62 3.99
C MET A 338 10.06 12.55 5.02
N THR A 339 10.70 11.37 4.97
CA THR A 339 10.54 10.32 5.99
C THR A 339 11.33 10.59 7.26
N LYS A 340 12.28 11.54 7.22
CA LYS A 340 13.03 11.97 8.41
C LYS A 340 12.08 12.59 9.43
N PRO A 341 12.26 12.34 10.74
CA PRO A 341 11.35 12.83 11.78
C PRO A 341 11.04 14.33 11.71
N GLU A 342 12.05 15.15 11.39
CA GLU A 342 11.94 16.61 11.27
C GLU A 342 11.00 17.10 10.16
N TYR A 343 10.78 16.29 9.13
CA TYR A 343 9.89 16.60 8.01
C TYR A 343 8.65 15.72 8.00
N LYS A 344 8.39 14.91 9.03
CA LYS A 344 7.14 14.15 9.09
C LYS A 344 5.95 15.10 9.28
N PRO A 345 4.75 14.74 8.80
CA PRO A 345 3.55 15.50 9.11
C PRO A 345 3.44 15.68 10.63
N PHE A 346 3.02 16.86 11.07
CA PHE A 346 2.69 17.06 12.47
C PHE A 346 1.52 16.14 12.83
N GLU A 347 1.82 15.00 13.45
CA GLU A 347 0.82 14.26 14.19
C GLU A 347 0.51 15.10 15.43
N ILE A 348 -0.59 15.85 15.38
CA ILE A 348 -1.23 16.28 16.61
C ILE A 348 -1.61 14.96 17.29
N GLU A 349 -0.78 14.50 18.23
CA GLU A 349 -1.18 13.48 19.19
C GLU A 349 -2.55 13.95 19.71
N ARG A 350 -3.62 13.31 19.24
CA ARG A 350 -4.89 13.33 19.95
C ARG A 350 -4.58 12.60 21.24
N ARG A 351 -4.05 13.34 22.20
CA ARG A 351 -3.76 12.93 23.56
C ARG A 351 -5.07 12.41 24.12
N ARG A 352 -5.34 11.12 23.93
CA ARG A 352 -6.07 10.35 24.93
C ARG A 352 -5.08 10.22 26.08
N ILE A 353 -4.94 11.29 26.84
CA ILE A 353 -4.53 11.17 28.24
C ILE A 353 -5.74 10.48 28.88
N PRO A 354 -5.66 9.21 29.30
CA PRO A 354 -6.61 8.76 30.30
C PRO A 354 -6.40 9.71 31.49
N PRO A 355 -7.45 10.30 32.07
CA PRO A 355 -7.28 11.14 33.25
C PRO A 355 -6.39 10.37 34.24
N PRO A 356 -5.40 11.01 34.87
CA PRO A 356 -4.62 10.34 35.91
C PRO A 356 -5.63 9.77 36.89
N GLN A 357 -5.69 8.44 36.99
CA GLN A 357 -6.42 7.78 38.05
C GLN A 357 -5.73 8.23 39.33
N THR A 358 -6.22 9.31 39.90
CA THR A 358 -6.10 9.56 41.32
C THR A 358 -6.68 8.31 41.94
N ARG A 359 -5.80 7.42 42.43
CA ARG A 359 -6.21 6.41 43.38
C ARG A 359 -6.81 7.17 44.53
N GLU A 360 -8.13 7.29 44.56
CA GLU A 360 -8.83 7.67 45.77
C GLU A 360 -8.35 6.69 46.84
N ARG A 361 -7.55 7.22 47.77
CA ARG A 361 -7.14 6.46 48.96
C ARG A 361 -8.43 6.09 49.68
N ASN A 362 -8.76 4.80 49.62
CA ASN A 362 -9.92 4.28 50.33
C ASN A 362 -9.62 4.38 51.84
N PRO A 363 -10.34 5.21 52.61
CA PRO A 363 -10.03 5.47 54.03
C PRO A 363 -10.10 4.21 54.89
N VAL A 364 -10.80 3.16 54.42
CA VAL A 364 -10.87 1.85 55.06
C VAL A 364 -9.53 1.12 55.00
N VAL A 365 -8.76 1.31 53.93
CA VAL A 365 -7.43 0.68 53.75
C VAL A 365 -6.41 1.35 54.67
N ASP A 366 -6.45 2.67 54.82
CA ASP A 366 -5.59 3.40 55.75
C ASP A 366 -5.92 3.06 57.22
N GLN A 367 -7.21 2.93 57.57
CA GLN A 367 -7.63 2.46 58.90
C GLN A 367 -7.19 1.01 59.19
N ALA A 368 -7.23 0.12 58.19
CA ALA A 368 -6.76 -1.26 58.34
C ALA A 368 -5.24 -1.33 58.55
N ILE A 369 -4.47 -0.49 57.85
CA ILE A 369 -3.01 -0.39 58.00
C ILE A 369 -2.66 0.16 59.39
N GLU A 370 -3.38 1.16 59.88
CA GLU A 370 -3.14 1.73 61.21
C GLU A 370 -3.52 0.76 62.35
N ALA A 371 -4.59 -0.02 62.18
CA ALA A 371 -4.99 -1.05 63.13
C ALA A 371 -3.96 -2.19 63.22
N LEU A 372 -3.41 -2.62 62.08
CA LEU A 372 -2.34 -3.63 62.03
C LEU A 372 -1.05 -3.13 62.68
N ALA A 373 -0.69 -1.85 62.49
CA ALA A 373 0.48 -1.24 63.14
C ALA A 373 0.34 -1.19 64.67
N ARG A 374 -0.87 -0.94 65.19
CA ARG A 374 -1.13 -0.93 66.64
C ARG A 374 -1.12 -2.33 67.27
N ILE A 375 -1.44 -3.37 66.51
CA ILE A 375 -1.37 -4.77 66.96
C ILE A 375 0.10 -5.25 67.00
N GLY A 376 0.92 -4.84 66.03
CA GLY A 376 2.35 -5.16 66.01
C GLY A 376 3.16 -4.51 67.14
N ALA A 377 2.75 -3.34 67.64
CA ALA A 377 3.45 -2.60 68.69
C ALA A 377 3.13 -3.05 70.14
N ARG A 378 2.25 -4.04 70.33
CA ARG A 378 1.92 -4.61 71.66
C ARG A 378 2.48 -6.01 71.90
N ALA A 379 3.31 -6.52 70.99
CA ALA A 379 3.96 -7.83 71.09
C ALA A 379 5.50 -7.74 71.08
N SER A 380 6.07 -6.66 71.59
CA SER A 380 7.52 -6.49 71.78
C SER A 380 7.84 -5.91 73.15
#